data_AF-A0A409XNK7-F1
#
_entry.id   AF-A0A409XNK7-F1
#
_cell.length_a   1.000
_cell.length_b   1.000
_cell.length_c   1.000
_cell.angle_alpha   90.00
_cell.angle_beta   90.00
_cell.angle_gamma   90.00
#
_symmetry.space_group_name_H-M   'P 1'
#
loop_
_entity.id
_entity.type
_entity.pdbx_description
1 polymer ?
#
loop_
_entity_poly.entity_id
_entity_poly.type
_entity_poly.pdbx_seq_one_letter_code
_entity_poly.pdbx_strand_id
1 'polypeptide(L)'
;MANFLHTAKSGSNWGINKLATYNIKIQFQDATTFFGVNPLPAPAVADEVLIRHHADDMQDNSNYKLLRYMDLAIHPAAEQESAVDNFAVHLLAMLGYLPRT
;
A
#
# COMPACT_ATOMS: atom_id res chain seq x y z
N MET A 1 41.99 17.44 8.81
CA MET A 1 40.83 17.58 7.90
C MET A 1 39.90 16.42 8.18
N ALA A 2 38.63 16.69 8.52
CA ALA A 2 37.70 15.63 8.91
C ALA A 2 36.99 15.08 7.66
N ASN A 3 37.10 13.77 7.43
CA ASN A 3 36.30 13.06 6.44
C ASN A 3 34.89 12.89 7.00
N PHE A 4 33.99 13.83 6.69
CA PHE A 4 32.59 13.67 7.03
C PHE A 4 31.95 12.64 6.10
N LEU A 5 31.68 11.45 6.62
CA LEU A 5 30.85 10.48 5.94
C LEU A 5 29.44 11.06 5.81
N HIS A 6 29.03 11.40 4.59
CA HIS A 6 27.65 11.82 4.30
C HIS A 6 26.78 10.57 4.15
N THR A 7 26.42 9.96 5.28
CA THR A 7 25.41 8.90 5.30
C THR A 7 24.02 9.48 5.09
N ALA A 8 23.15 8.73 4.41
CA ALA A 8 21.75 9.08 4.28
C ALA A 8 21.13 9.22 5.69
N LYS A 9 20.53 10.38 5.96
CA LYS A 9 19.97 10.72 7.26
C LYS A 9 18.48 10.45 7.28
N SER A 10 17.97 9.85 8.36
CA SER A 10 16.52 9.64 8.56
C SER A 10 15.74 10.93 8.36
N GLY A 11 14.57 10.84 7.70
CA GLY A 11 13.64 11.93 7.46
C GLY A 11 13.28 12.72 8.73
N SER A 12 13.09 12.02 9.85
CA SER A 12 12.76 12.62 11.15
C SER A 12 13.86 13.51 11.74
N ASN A 13 15.10 13.41 11.24
CA ASN A 13 16.24 14.16 11.75
C ASN A 13 16.53 15.47 10.98
N TRP A 14 15.70 15.79 9.98
CA TRP A 14 15.74 17.04 9.22
C TRP A 14 14.94 18.13 9.93
N GLY A 15 15.62 18.94 10.73
CA GLY A 15 15.04 20.15 11.31
C GLY A 15 15.20 21.38 10.41
N ILE A 16 14.42 22.43 10.67
CA ILE A 16 14.38 23.69 9.90
C ILE A 16 15.78 24.26 9.66
N ASN A 17 16.62 24.32 10.70
CA ASN A 17 17.99 24.85 10.59
C ASN A 17 18.83 24.09 9.57
N LYS A 18 18.65 22.77 9.48
CA LYS A 18 19.40 21.93 8.54
C LYS A 18 18.85 22.09 7.11
N LEU A 19 17.54 22.19 6.94
CA LEU A 19 16.96 22.49 5.61
C LEU A 19 17.54 23.79 5.04
N ALA A 20 17.68 24.82 5.88
CA ALA A 20 18.31 26.08 5.49
C ALA A 20 19.80 25.91 5.15
N THR A 21 20.58 25.18 5.96
CA THR A 21 22.02 24.93 5.69
C THR A 21 22.25 24.23 4.36
N TYR A 22 21.36 23.32 3.98
CA TYR A 22 21.45 22.57 2.72
C TYR A 22 20.64 23.21 1.57
N ASN A 23 20.09 24.42 1.77
CA ASN A 23 19.24 25.11 0.79
C ASN A 23 18.07 24.26 0.25
N ILE A 24 17.50 23.41 1.11
CA ILE A 24 16.37 22.55 0.79
C ILE A 24 15.08 23.32 1.05
N LYS A 25 14.20 23.39 0.06
CA LYS A 25 12.88 24.02 0.16
C LYS A 25 11.80 22.94 0.14
N ILE A 26 10.94 22.93 1.16
CA ILE A 26 9.75 22.06 1.17
C ILE A 26 8.68 22.76 0.31
N GLN A 27 8.14 22.03 -0.65
CA GLN A 27 6.96 22.45 -1.39
C GLN A 27 5.80 21.53 -1.05
N PHE A 28 4.73 22.10 -0.51
CA PHE A 28 3.48 21.37 -0.36
C PHE A 28 2.78 21.34 -1.71
N GLN A 29 2.46 20.13 -2.16
CA GLN A 29 1.71 19.89 -3.37
C GLN A 29 0.60 18.91 -3.01
N ASP A 30 -0.54 19.07 -3.64
CA ASP A 30 -1.58 18.03 -3.60
C ASP A 30 -1.09 16.77 -4.34
N ALA A 31 -1.68 15.62 -4.02
CA ALA A 31 -1.27 14.35 -4.60
C ALA A 31 -1.39 14.34 -6.14
N THR A 32 -2.37 15.02 -6.73
CA THR A 32 -2.56 15.01 -8.19
C THR A 32 -1.44 15.77 -8.90
N THR A 33 -1.06 16.94 -8.36
CA THR A 33 0.09 17.70 -8.87
C THR A 33 1.40 16.94 -8.66
N PHE A 34 1.60 16.30 -7.49
CA PHE A 34 2.83 15.59 -7.16
C PHE A 34 3.06 14.35 -8.04
N PHE A 35 2.04 13.50 -8.20
CA PHE A 35 2.15 12.28 -8.99
C PHE A 35 2.01 12.52 -10.50
N GLY A 36 1.59 13.72 -10.92
CA GLY A 36 1.36 14.04 -12.33
C GLY A 36 0.27 13.18 -12.97
N VAL A 37 -0.62 12.61 -12.15
CA VAL A 37 -1.71 11.75 -12.59
C VAL A 37 -3.04 12.39 -12.25
N ASN A 38 -4.01 12.21 -13.14
CA ASN A 38 -5.41 12.44 -12.77
C ASN A 38 -5.75 11.57 -11.55
N PRO A 39 -6.61 12.04 -10.63
CA PRO A 39 -7.06 11.22 -9.52
C PRO A 39 -7.55 9.89 -10.08
N LEU A 40 -6.97 8.80 -9.59
CA LEU A 40 -7.38 7.46 -10.01
C LEU A 40 -8.89 7.34 -9.74
N PRO A 41 -9.66 6.78 -10.68
CA PRO A 41 -11.07 6.53 -10.42
C PRO A 41 -11.20 5.73 -9.12
N ALA A 42 -12.27 5.99 -8.37
CA ALA A 42 -12.56 5.21 -7.18
C ALA A 42 -12.49 3.71 -7.54
N PRO A 43 -11.80 2.88 -6.75
CA PRO A 43 -11.75 1.45 -7.00
C PRO A 43 -13.18 0.93 -7.11
N ALA A 44 -13.48 0.12 -8.12
CA ALA A 44 -14.76 -0.58 -8.24
C ALA A 44 -14.82 -1.77 -7.27
N VAL A 45 -14.45 -1.52 -6.02
CA VAL A 45 -14.39 -2.49 -4.93
C VAL A 45 -15.61 -2.26 -4.04
N ALA A 46 -16.20 -3.34 -3.53
CA ALA A 46 -17.37 -3.25 -2.67
C ALA A 46 -17.06 -2.50 -1.36
N ASP A 47 -17.99 -1.64 -0.92
CA ASP A 47 -17.83 -0.84 0.30
C ASP A 47 -17.50 -1.69 1.54
N GLU A 48 -18.03 -2.90 1.63
CA GLU A 48 -17.74 -3.77 2.78
C GLU A 48 -16.26 -4.14 2.89
N VAL A 49 -15.54 -4.30 1.77
CA VAL A 49 -14.09 -4.56 1.75
C VAL A 49 -13.30 -3.37 2.29
N LEU A 50 -13.83 -2.15 2.12
CA LEU A 50 -13.17 -0.93 2.57
C LEU A 50 -13.46 -0.59 4.04
N ILE A 51 -14.58 -1.09 4.59
CA ILE A 51 -15.09 -0.68 5.90
C ILE A 51 -14.92 -1.78 6.96
N ARG A 52 -15.02 -3.05 6.60
CA ARG A 52 -15.00 -4.16 7.56
C ARG A 52 -13.58 -4.67 7.78
N HIS A 53 -13.27 -5.00 9.04
CA HIS A 53 -11.92 -5.37 9.46
C HIS A 53 -11.64 -6.87 9.40
N HIS A 54 -12.65 -7.73 9.58
CA HIS A 54 -12.48 -9.17 9.60
C HIS A 54 -13.18 -9.84 8.43
N ALA A 55 -12.59 -10.93 7.92
CA ALA A 55 -13.21 -11.74 6.88
C ALA A 55 -14.61 -12.21 7.29
N ASP A 56 -14.78 -12.66 8.53
CA ASP A 56 -16.06 -13.17 9.06
C ASP A 56 -17.17 -12.11 9.12
N ASP A 57 -16.82 -10.82 9.03
CA ASP A 57 -17.80 -9.74 8.98
C ASP A 57 -18.37 -9.55 7.56
N MET A 58 -17.81 -10.19 6.52
CA MET A 58 -18.22 -10.00 5.13
C MET A 58 -19.57 -10.67 4.81
N GLN A 59 -20.39 -10.02 3.99
CA GLN A 59 -21.68 -10.56 3.54
C GLN A 59 -21.55 -11.23 2.18
N ASP A 60 -20.71 -10.70 1.29
CA ASP A 60 -20.39 -11.38 0.04
C ASP A 60 -19.26 -12.40 0.23
N ASN A 61 -19.47 -13.60 -0.30
CA ASN A 61 -18.52 -14.70 -0.17
C ASN A 61 -17.21 -14.46 -0.92
N SER A 62 -17.22 -13.66 -1.99
CA SER A 62 -16.00 -13.30 -2.72
C SER A 62 -15.16 -12.32 -1.92
N ASN A 63 -15.81 -11.37 -1.24
CA ASN A 63 -15.15 -10.43 -0.33
C ASN A 63 -14.62 -11.14 0.93
N TYR A 64 -15.39 -12.09 1.49
CA TYR A 64 -14.93 -13.00 2.53
C TYR A 64 -13.62 -13.68 2.12
N LYS A 65 -13.60 -14.31 0.94
CA LYS A 65 -12.42 -15.02 0.43
C LYS A 65 -11.23 -14.09 0.26
N LEU A 66 -11.43 -12.89 -0.27
CA LEU A 66 -10.35 -11.92 -0.43
C LEU A 66 -9.68 -11.61 0.91
N LEU A 67 -10.45 -11.20 1.92
CA LEU A 67 -9.89 -10.88 3.24
C LEU A 67 -9.31 -12.11 3.92
N ARG A 68 -9.94 -13.28 3.77
CA ARG A 68 -9.43 -14.51 4.35
C ARG A 68 -8.06 -14.88 3.79
N TYR A 69 -7.85 -14.74 2.49
CA TYR A 69 -6.54 -14.97 1.89
C TYR A 69 -5.54 -13.86 2.25
N MET A 70 -5.98 -12.62 2.40
CA MET A 70 -5.14 -11.53 2.91
C MET A 70 -4.63 -11.83 4.32
N ASP A 71 -5.51 -12.28 5.23
CA ASP A 71 -5.14 -12.65 6.60
C ASP A 71 -4.09 -13.77 6.63
N LEU A 72 -4.28 -14.81 5.80
CA LEU A 72 -3.34 -15.91 5.65
C LEU A 72 -2.00 -15.48 5.03
N ALA A 73 -2.02 -14.52 4.11
CA ALA A 73 -0.80 -13.98 3.51
C ALA A 73 -0.01 -13.09 4.49
N ILE A 74 -0.69 -12.34 5.36
CA ILE A 74 -0.06 -11.53 6.41
C ILE A 74 0.48 -12.40 7.56
N HIS A 75 -0.23 -13.49 7.88
CA HIS A 75 0.14 -14.42 8.95
C HIS A 75 0.32 -15.85 8.39
N PRO A 76 1.35 -16.07 7.55
CA PRO A 76 1.55 -17.36 6.91
C PRO A 76 1.83 -18.43 7.97
N ALA A 77 1.07 -19.53 7.93
CA ALA A 77 1.44 -20.73 8.67
C ALA A 77 2.75 -21.30 8.10
N ALA A 78 3.52 -22.02 8.92
CA ALA A 78 4.84 -22.55 8.56
C ALA A 78 4.86 -23.43 7.28
N GLU A 79 3.71 -23.90 6.80
CA GLU A 79 3.55 -24.76 5.63
C GLU A 79 2.78 -24.09 4.47
N GLN A 80 2.46 -22.80 4.58
CA GLN A 80 1.65 -22.06 3.58
C GLN A 80 2.50 -21.09 2.75
N GLU A 81 3.50 -21.62 2.04
CA GLU A 81 4.32 -20.82 1.11
C GLU A 81 3.48 -20.16 -0.02
N SER A 82 2.32 -20.74 -0.35
CA SER A 82 1.43 -20.28 -1.43
C SER A 82 0.30 -19.33 -0.97
N ALA A 83 0.26 -18.91 0.30
CA ALA A 83 -0.82 -18.01 0.78
C ALA A 83 -0.81 -16.65 0.05
N VAL A 84 0.39 -16.12 -0.23
CA VAL A 84 0.57 -14.86 -0.96
C VAL A 84 0.09 -14.97 -2.41
N ASP A 85 0.39 -16.09 -3.09
CA ASP A 85 -0.05 -16.32 -4.47
C ASP A 85 -1.57 -16.41 -4.57
N ASN A 86 -2.21 -17.14 -3.64
CA ASN A 86 -3.66 -17.28 -3.59
C ASN A 86 -4.37 -15.93 -3.36
N PHE A 87 -3.83 -15.11 -2.46
CA PHE A 87 -4.29 -13.74 -2.26
C PHE A 87 -4.13 -12.89 -3.52
N ALA A 88 -2.95 -12.92 -4.15
CA ALA A 88 -2.66 -12.14 -5.35
C ALA A 88 -3.61 -12.48 -6.50
N VAL A 89 -3.90 -13.77 -6.73
CA VAL A 89 -4.87 -14.21 -7.74
C VAL A 89 -6.27 -13.65 -7.46
N HIS A 90 -6.74 -13.71 -6.20
CA HIS A 90 -8.06 -13.19 -5.83
C HIS A 90 -8.14 -11.67 -5.95
N LEU A 91 -7.09 -10.95 -5.56
CA LEU A 91 -7.02 -9.50 -5.71
C LEU A 91 -7.07 -9.09 -7.18
N LEU A 92 -6.28 -9.74 -8.04
CA LEU A 92 -6.25 -9.44 -9.47
C LEU A 92 -7.58 -9.79 -10.16
N ALA A 93 -8.26 -10.86 -9.71
CA ALA A 93 -9.61 -11.19 -10.14
C ALA A 93 -10.60 -10.06 -9.84
N MET A 94 -10.62 -9.59 -8.58
CA MET A 94 -11.51 -8.53 -8.12
C MET A 94 -11.27 -7.22 -8.88
N LEU A 95 -10.00 -6.89 -9.15
CA LEU A 95 -9.62 -5.69 -9.87
C LEU A 95 -9.87 -5.79 -11.39
N GLY A 96 -10.35 -6.93 -11.89
CA GLY A 96 -10.66 -7.13 -13.30
C GLY A 96 -9.45 -7.36 -14.20
N TYR A 97 -8.29 -7.73 -13.63
CA TYR A 97 -7.07 -8.04 -14.39
C TYR A 97 -7.04 -9.48 -14.92
N LEU A 98 -7.92 -10.36 -14.45
CA LEU A 98 -8.06 -11.69 -15.03
C LEU A 98 -8.82 -11.64 -16.36
N PRO A 99 -8.32 -12.30 -17.43
CA PRO A 99 -9.05 -12.41 -18.68
C PRO A 99 -10.39 -13.13 -18.46
N ARG A 100 -11.44 -12.64 -19.12
CA ARG A 100 -12.72 -13.36 -19.20
C ARG A 100 -12.49 -14.62 -20.04
N THR A 101 -12.53 -15.79 -19.42
CA THR A 101 -12.56 -17.08 -20.12
C THR A 101 -13.84 -17.26 -20.89
#